data_AF-A0A8W8N1B6-F1
#
_entry.id   AF-A0A8W8N1B6-F1
#
_cell.length_a   1.000
_cell.length_b   1.000
_cell.length_c   1.000
_cell.angle_alpha   90.00
_cell.angle_beta   90.00
_cell.angle_gamma   90.00
#
_symmetry.space_group_name_H-M   'P 1'
#
loop_
_entity.id
_entity.type
_entity.pdbx_description
1 polymer ?
#
loop_
_entity_poly.entity_id
_entity_poly.type
_entity_poly.pdbx_seq_one_letter_code
_entity_poly.pdbx_strand_id
1 'polypeptide(L)' 'QISIDVFPTGWDKTFCLQFLEKDGIKTIHFFGDKTTAGGNDHEIYEDSRTIGHSVTDPSDTIKQVSAIIPGL' A
#
# COMPACT_ATOMS: atom_id res chain seq x y z
N GLN A 1 -17.07 -9.88 -12.63
CA GLN A 1 -16.38 -8.66 -13.09
C GLN A 1 -16.75 -8.44 -14.55
N ILE A 2 -17.24 -7.24 -14.93
CA ILE A 2 -17.80 -6.97 -16.28
C ILE A 2 -17.27 -5.68 -16.92
N SER A 3 -16.30 -5.02 -16.30
CA SER A 3 -15.64 -3.80 -16.80
C SER A 3 -14.13 -3.89 -16.57
N ILE A 4 -13.41 -3.01 -17.26
CA ILE A 4 -11.96 -2.82 -17.12
C ILE A 4 -11.67 -1.34 -16.95
N ASP A 5 -10.65 -1.05 -16.14
CA ASP A 5 -10.05 0.28 -16.08
C ASP A 5 -8.82 0.29 -17.00
N VAL A 6 -8.66 1.38 -17.76
CA VAL A 6 -7.50 1.59 -18.63
C VAL A 6 -6.82 2.88 -18.20
N PHE A 7 -5.55 2.78 -17.80
CA PHE A 7 -4.76 3.89 -17.31
C PHE A 7 -3.31 3.80 -17.82
N PRO A 8 -2.59 4.93 -17.92
CA PRO A 8 -1.16 4.93 -18.24
C PRO A 8 -0.33 4.11 -17.26
N THR A 9 0.80 3.55 -17.70
CA THR A 9 1.77 2.91 -16.81
C THR A 9 2.20 3.87 -15.68
N GLY A 10 2.21 3.38 -14.44
CA GLY A 10 2.54 4.17 -13.24
C GLY A 10 1.37 4.95 -12.63
N TRP A 11 0.14 4.79 -13.16
CA TRP A 11 -1.09 5.30 -12.52
C TRP A 11 -1.77 4.27 -11.61
N ASP A 12 -1.07 3.17 -11.29
CA ASP A 12 -1.42 2.31 -10.17
C ASP A 12 -1.20 3.05 -8.82
N LYS A 13 -1.36 2.35 -7.69
CA LYS A 13 -1.32 2.99 -6.37
C LYS A 13 0.03 3.67 -6.07
N THR A 14 1.14 3.30 -6.73
CA THR A 14 2.44 3.98 -6.57
C THR A 14 2.39 5.46 -6.97
N PHE A 15 1.41 5.87 -7.78
CA PHE A 15 1.23 7.25 -8.21
C PHE A 15 1.18 8.23 -7.04
N CYS A 16 0.60 7.84 -5.89
CA CYS A 16 0.47 8.73 -4.75
C CYS A 16 1.81 9.01 -4.04
N LEU A 17 2.80 8.12 -4.18
CA LEU A 17 4.06 8.19 -3.44
C LEU A 17 4.89 9.43 -3.80
N GLN A 18 4.75 9.96 -5.03
CA GLN A 18 5.43 11.20 -5.44
C GLN A 18 5.05 12.42 -4.59
N PHE A 19 3.82 12.43 -4.05
CA PHE A 19 3.34 13.53 -3.21
C PHE A 19 3.87 13.39 -1.78
N LEU A 20 3.96 12.16 -1.27
CA LEU A 20 4.51 11.88 0.07
C LEU A 20 6.02 12.16 0.14
N GLU A 21 6.73 11.84 -0.94
CA GLU A 21 8.15 12.15 -1.09
C GLU A 21 8.39 13.67 -1.09
N LYS A 22 7.53 14.43 -1.80
CA LYS A 22 7.58 15.90 -1.80
C LYS A 22 7.34 16.50 -0.41
N ASP A 23 6.50 15.87 0.41
CA ASP A 23 6.23 16.27 1.78
C ASP A 23 7.34 15.84 2.78
N GLY A 24 8.38 15.14 2.29
CA GLY A 24 9.52 14.73 3.09
C GLY A 24 9.22 13.59 4.08
N ILE A 25 8.18 12.81 3.83
CA ILE A 25 7.83 11.65 4.66
C ILE A 25 8.90 10.57 4.47
N LYS A 26 9.59 10.21 5.56
CA LYS A 26 10.73 9.28 5.52
C LYS A 26 10.35 7.81 5.67
N THR A 27 9.23 7.53 6.33
CA THR A 27 8.77 6.17 6.63
C THR A 27 7.32 6.06 6.22
N ILE A 28 7.04 5.22 5.23
CA ILE A 28 5.70 4.99 4.70
C ILE A 28 5.35 3.54 4.97
N HIS A 29 4.37 3.28 5.83
CA HIS A 29 3.79 1.95 6.00
C HIS A 29 2.57 1.84 5.09
N PHE A 30 2.57 0.86 4.19
CA PHE A 30 1.42 0.56 3.34
C PHE A 30 0.77 -0.75 3.79
N PHE A 31 -0.55 -0.77 3.94
CA PHE A 31 -1.32 -1.97 4.31
C PHE A 31 -2.30 -2.29 3.18
N GLY A 32 -2.27 -3.51 2.65
CA GLY A 32 -3.12 -3.93 1.53
C GLY A 32 -3.49 -5.42 1.56
N ASP A 33 -4.61 -5.78 0.96
CA ASP A 33 -5.14 -7.15 0.93
C ASP A 33 -4.97 -7.83 -0.44
N LYS A 34 -4.55 -7.09 -1.47
CA LYS A 34 -4.30 -7.57 -2.84
C LYS A 34 -2.86 -7.33 -3.28
N THR A 35 -1.91 -7.78 -2.46
CA THR A 35 -0.46 -7.50 -2.56
C THR A 35 0.32 -8.48 -3.45
N THR A 36 -0.27 -9.62 -3.82
CA THR A 36 0.35 -10.59 -4.74
C THR A 36 0.29 -10.11 -6.18
N ALA A 37 1.20 -10.58 -7.04
CA ALA A 37 1.20 -10.25 -8.48
C ALA A 37 -0.18 -10.37 -9.13
N GLY A 38 -0.62 -9.31 -9.81
CA GLY A 38 -1.95 -9.17 -10.42
C GLY A 38 -3.03 -8.60 -9.49
N GLY A 39 -2.73 -8.42 -8.20
CA GLY A 39 -3.54 -7.65 -7.27
C GLY A 39 -3.27 -6.15 -7.40
N ASN A 40 -4.27 -5.32 -7.14
CA ASN A 40 -4.17 -3.88 -7.36
C ASN A 40 -3.35 -3.14 -6.27
N ASP A 41 -2.86 -3.84 -5.24
CA ASP A 41 -1.93 -3.30 -4.24
C ASP A 41 -0.48 -3.72 -4.49
N HIS A 42 -0.24 -4.62 -5.45
CA HIS A 42 1.07 -5.25 -5.63
C HIS A 42 2.18 -4.24 -5.86
N GLU A 43 1.98 -3.30 -6.79
CA GLU A 43 3.01 -2.34 -7.17
C GLU A 43 3.39 -1.42 -6.01
N ILE A 44 2.43 -0.92 -5.22
CA ILE A 44 2.71 -0.06 -4.06
C ILE A 44 3.29 -0.85 -2.88
N TYR A 45 2.88 -2.11 -2.71
CA TYR A 45 3.40 -3.01 -1.68
C TYR A 45 4.88 -3.35 -1.90
N GLU A 46 5.29 -3.58 -3.15
CA GLU A 46 6.68 -3.87 -3.54
C GLU A 46 7.53 -2.61 -3.77
N ASP A 47 6.93 -1.41 -3.83
CA ASP A 47 7.67 -0.18 -4.05
C ASP A 47 8.65 0.07 -2.90
N SER A 48 9.93 0.25 -3.22
CA SER A 48 11.02 0.48 -2.26
C SER A 48 10.81 1.67 -1.30
N ARG A 49 9.89 2.58 -1.61
CA ARG A 49 9.53 3.72 -0.74
C ARG A 49 8.58 3.33 0.38
N THR A 50 7.98 2.14 0.34
CA THR A 50 7.06 1.65 1.37
C THR A 50 7.63 0.48 2.16
N ILE A 51 7.15 0.35 3.39
CA ILE A 51 7.22 -0.88 4.17
C ILE A 51 5.84 -1.53 4.00
N GLY A 52 5.75 -2.52 3.12
CA GLY A 52 4.51 -3.21 2.79
C GLY A 52 4.07 -4.22 3.86
N HIS A 53 2.79 -4.15 4.23
CA HIS A 53 2.10 -5.05 5.15
C HIS A 53 0.94 -5.71 4.42
N SER A 54 1.00 -7.02 4.22
CA SER A 54 -0.14 -7.74 3.66
C SER A 54 -1.12 -8.06 4.79
N VAL A 55 -2.39 -7.75 4.58
CA VAL A 55 -3.47 -7.99 5.55
C VAL A 55 -4.57 -8.85 4.94
N THR A 56 -5.30 -9.60 5.76
CA THR A 56 -6.43 -10.43 5.27
C THR A 56 -7.78 -9.76 5.43
N ASP A 57 -7.90 -8.87 6.40
CA ASP A 57 -9.13 -8.20 6.79
C ASP A 57 -8.83 -6.98 7.68
N PRO A 58 -9.83 -6.12 7.97
CA PRO A 58 -9.62 -4.95 8.80
C PRO A 58 -9.11 -5.23 10.23
N SER A 59 -9.42 -6.39 10.82
CA SER A 59 -8.97 -6.74 12.16
C SER A 59 -7.48 -7.06 12.17
N ASP A 60 -6.98 -7.72 11.12
CA ASP A 60 -5.55 -7.96 10.94
C ASP A 60 -4.79 -6.65 10.75
N THR A 61 -5.34 -5.68 10.01
CA THR A 61 -4.76 -4.32 9.92
C THR A 61 -4.60 -3.68 11.30
N ILE A 62 -5.65 -3.72 12.14
CA ILE A 62 -5.58 -3.16 13.51
C ILE A 62 -4.47 -3.84 14.32
N LYS A 63 -4.43 -5.17 14.28
CA LYS A 63 -3.41 -5.95 14.99
C LYS A 63 -1.99 -5.57 14.56
N GLN A 64 -1.75 -5.45 13.25
CA GLN A 64 -0.43 -5.09 12.71
C GLN A 64 -0.06 -3.64 13.05
N VAL A 65 -1.00 -2.70 12.97
CA VAL A 65 -0.78 -1.30 13.37
C VAL A 65 -0.43 -1.18 14.85
N SER A 66 -1.18 -1.84 15.75
CA SER A 66 -0.87 -1.85 17.20
C SER A 66 0.50 -2.47 17.52
N ALA A 67 1.00 -3.40 16.70
CA ALA A 67 2.34 -3.94 16.87
C ALA A 67 3.45 -2.95 16.46
N ILE A 68 3.16 -2.06 15.50
CA ILE A 68 4.11 -1.06 14.97
C ILE A 68 4.12 0.21 15.82
N ILE A 69 2.97 0.61 16.37
CA ILE A 69 2.80 1.83 17.17
C ILE A 69 2.59 1.42 18.63
N PRO A 70 3.63 1.41 19.47
CA PRO A 70 3.50 1.02 20.87
C PRO A 70 2.55 1.97 21.60
N GLY A 71 1.53 1.41 22.27
CA GLY A 71 0.56 2.19 23.04
C GLY A 71 -0.70 2.61 22.30
N LEU A 72 -0.92 2.08 21.08
CA LEU A 72 -2.21 2.10 20.38
C LEU A 72 -2.98 0.79 20.60
#